data_AF-A0A2T0WKE4-F1
#
_entry.id   AF-A0A2T0WKE4-F1
#
_cell.length_a   1.000
_cell.length_b   1.000
_cell.length_c   1.000
_cell.angle_alpha   90.00
_cell.angle_beta   90.00
_cell.angle_gamma   90.00
#
_symmetry.space_group_name_H-M   'P 1'
#
loop_
_entity.id
_entity.type
_entity.pdbx_description
1 polymer ?
#
loop_
_entity_poly.entity_id
_entity_poly.type
_entity_poly.pdbx_seq_one_letter_code
_entity_poly.pdbx_strand_id
1 'polypeptide(L)'
;MRKLILLVLVTILSLELAPGQGLYSPGQPKDDGRFAASTKQVNQFFRRFNAEESVEGDKRYYEGDPLYRDRELRGKFISILFDNETSSVDSETKKQFLNEILSENYPQYIHFHREDWFAEVSAIFTYKGKREDVTLFLKIQPEGLGYEWVIDKVVFEPFKDIFKKPEGDSKGFLHPLSHELGFMNLRKAFQDSDTPEAYTPKEYSPDYLTLFLYEMKKGSIKFETINDVKFHFFQINNWYFELNQFNRPGFNTGWLIGNLVRLKPGDKESILRYIYDQK
;
A
#
# COMPACT_ATOMS: atom_id res chain seq x y z
N MET A 1 54.56 -20.76 -32.85
CA MET A 1 53.91 -19.44 -32.65
C MET A 1 52.96 -19.06 -33.78
N ARG A 2 53.33 -19.19 -35.06
CA ARG A 2 52.44 -18.88 -36.22
C ARG A 2 51.12 -19.67 -36.27
N LYS A 3 51.11 -20.95 -35.88
CA LYS A 3 49.89 -21.78 -35.87
C LYS A 3 48.93 -21.46 -34.72
N LEU A 4 49.43 -20.90 -33.61
CA LEU A 4 48.60 -20.53 -32.45
C LEU A 4 47.87 -19.20 -32.71
N ILE A 5 48.53 -18.27 -33.40
CA ILE A 5 47.93 -16.98 -33.80
C ILE A 5 46.79 -17.18 -34.81
N LEU A 6 46.93 -18.16 -35.72
CA LEU A 6 45.86 -18.47 -36.69
C LEU A 6 44.61 -19.04 -36.01
N LEU A 7 44.78 -19.83 -34.94
CA LEU A 7 43.65 -20.42 -34.22
C LEU A 7 42.88 -19.37 -33.40
N VAL A 8 43.59 -18.41 -32.80
CA VAL A 8 42.99 -17.30 -32.05
C VAL A 8 42.26 -16.31 -32.97
N LEU A 9 42.79 -16.06 -34.18
CA LEU A 9 42.09 -15.22 -35.17
C LEU A 9 40.80 -15.87 -35.69
N VAL A 10 40.77 -17.20 -35.87
CA VAL A 10 39.56 -17.90 -36.33
C VAL A 10 38.46 -17.88 -35.26
N THR A 11 38.80 -17.92 -33.97
CA THR A 11 37.80 -17.81 -32.89
C THR A 11 37.27 -16.39 -32.70
N ILE A 12 38.07 -15.36 -32.99
CA ILE A 12 37.63 -13.96 -32.90
C ILE A 12 36.76 -13.57 -34.10
N LEU A 13 37.07 -14.08 -35.30
CA LEU A 13 36.24 -13.85 -36.50
C LEU A 13 34.90 -14.60 -36.48
N SER A 14 34.77 -15.66 -35.69
CA SER A 14 33.49 -16.36 -35.48
C SER A 14 32.52 -15.65 -34.53
N LEU A 15 32.95 -14.59 -33.82
CA LEU A 15 32.11 -13.83 -32.90
C LEU A 15 31.33 -12.68 -33.58
N GLU A 16 31.68 -12.29 -34.80
CA GLU A 16 31.09 -11.12 -35.48
C GLU A 16 30.00 -11.47 -36.52
N LEU A 17 29.61 -12.74 -36.65
CA LEU A 17 28.55 -13.19 -37.57
C LEU A 17 27.43 -13.99 -36.89
N ALA A 18 27.32 -13.90 -35.57
CA ALA A 18 26.04 -14.20 -34.93
C ALA A 18 25.12 -13.00 -35.23
N PRO A 19 24.06 -13.14 -36.06
CA PRO A 19 22.98 -12.18 -35.96
C PRO A 19 22.60 -12.20 -34.49
N GLY A 20 22.77 -11.06 -33.80
CA GLY A 20 22.26 -10.91 -32.45
C GLY A 20 20.83 -11.43 -32.50
N GLN A 21 20.57 -12.53 -31.80
CA GLN A 21 19.22 -13.02 -31.63
C GLN A 21 18.52 -11.96 -30.79
N GLY A 22 18.08 -10.89 -31.45
CA GLY A 22 16.92 -10.17 -31.02
C GLY A 22 15.87 -11.24 -30.79
N LEU A 23 15.39 -11.31 -29.56
CA LEU A 23 14.27 -12.13 -29.14
C LEU A 23 13.04 -11.72 -29.96
N TYR A 24 13.00 -12.09 -31.24
CA TYR A 24 11.78 -12.30 -31.98
C TYR A 24 11.21 -13.60 -31.45
N SER A 25 10.51 -13.49 -30.32
CA SER A 25 9.55 -14.49 -29.90
C SER A 25 8.60 -14.76 -31.07
N PRO A 26 8.39 -16.02 -31.48
CA PRO A 26 7.34 -16.37 -32.42
C PRO A 26 6.00 -16.15 -31.72
N GLY A 27 5.51 -14.92 -31.89
CA GLY A 27 4.50 -14.32 -31.03
C GLY A 27 4.96 -12.93 -30.61
N GLN A 28 5.20 -12.03 -31.55
CA GLN A 28 4.74 -10.67 -31.28
C GLN A 28 3.25 -10.83 -31.00
N PRO A 29 2.75 -10.48 -29.81
CA PRO A 29 1.33 -10.25 -29.71
C PRO A 29 1.05 -9.24 -30.82
N LYS A 30 0.15 -9.58 -31.74
CA LYS A 30 -0.68 -8.50 -32.28
C LYS A 30 -1.06 -7.69 -31.05
N ASP A 31 -0.83 -6.39 -31.11
CA ASP A 31 -1.14 -5.47 -30.03
C ASP A 31 -2.66 -5.48 -29.85
N ASP A 32 -3.13 -6.54 -29.21
CA ASP A 32 -4.50 -6.76 -28.85
C ASP A 32 -4.71 -5.67 -27.81
N GLY A 33 -5.53 -4.65 -28.09
CA GLY A 33 -5.73 -3.44 -27.26
C GLY A 33 -6.07 -3.68 -25.77
N ARG A 34 -6.05 -4.94 -25.32
CA ARG A 34 -5.94 -5.43 -23.94
C ARG A 34 -4.74 -4.84 -23.22
N PHE A 35 -3.58 -4.72 -23.88
CA PHE A 35 -2.41 -4.09 -23.26
C PHE A 35 -2.64 -2.60 -22.97
N ALA A 36 -3.26 -1.90 -23.92
CA ALA A 36 -3.69 -0.51 -23.76
C ALA A 36 -4.77 -0.34 -22.67
N ALA A 37 -5.66 -1.32 -22.46
CA ALA A 37 -6.71 -1.19 -21.45
C ALA A 37 -6.29 -1.59 -20.02
N SER A 38 -5.34 -2.51 -19.86
CA SER A 38 -4.91 -3.00 -18.53
C SER A 38 -4.04 -1.99 -17.77
N THR A 39 -4.24 -1.85 -16.45
CA THR A 39 -3.42 -0.98 -15.59
C THR A 39 -2.46 -1.84 -14.74
N LYS A 40 -1.28 -2.15 -15.27
CA LYS A 40 -0.39 -3.17 -14.66
C LYS A 40 0.39 -2.69 -13.45
N GLN A 41 0.67 -1.39 -13.39
CA GLN A 41 1.50 -0.78 -12.35
C GLN A 41 0.73 0.32 -11.64
N VAL A 42 0.94 0.49 -10.34
CA VAL A 42 0.37 1.60 -9.57
C VAL A 42 0.79 2.94 -10.17
N ASN A 43 2.05 3.10 -10.60
CA ASN A 43 2.50 4.31 -11.30
C ASN A 43 1.71 4.60 -12.59
N GLN A 44 1.26 3.55 -13.27
CA GLN A 44 0.40 3.69 -14.45
C GLN A 44 -1.00 4.16 -14.04
N PHE A 45 -1.55 3.63 -12.94
CA PHE A 45 -2.81 4.10 -12.37
C PHE A 45 -2.78 5.62 -12.13
N PHE A 46 -1.74 6.16 -11.49
CA PHE A 46 -1.59 7.61 -11.28
C PHE A 46 -1.62 8.40 -12.59
N ARG A 47 -0.85 7.96 -13.59
CA ARG A 47 -0.80 8.64 -14.89
C ARG A 47 -2.14 8.59 -15.62
N ARG A 48 -2.81 7.44 -15.65
CA ARG A 48 -4.13 7.30 -16.28
C ARG A 48 -5.19 8.12 -15.57
N PHE A 49 -5.19 8.08 -14.24
CA PHE A 49 -6.12 8.85 -13.42
C PHE A 49 -6.01 10.34 -13.72
N ASN A 50 -4.80 10.82 -14.00
CA ASN A 50 -4.53 12.22 -14.32
C ASN A 50 -4.52 12.54 -15.82
N ALA A 51 -4.65 11.57 -16.73
CA ALA A 51 -4.39 11.73 -18.17
C ALA A 51 -2.98 12.28 -18.51
N GLU A 52 -1.95 11.63 -17.95
CA GLU A 52 -0.53 11.96 -18.14
C GLU A 52 0.21 10.90 -18.99
N GLU A 53 -0.53 10.05 -19.72
CA GLU A 53 0.01 9.08 -20.69
C GLU A 53 -0.94 8.84 -21.88
N SER A 54 -0.40 8.30 -22.97
CA SER A 54 -1.17 7.83 -24.14
C SER A 54 -2.09 6.65 -23.80
N VAL A 55 -3.07 6.40 -24.67
CA VAL A 55 -4.03 5.30 -24.50
C VAL A 55 -3.30 3.95 -24.49
N GLU A 56 -2.28 3.82 -25.32
CA GLU A 56 -1.40 2.66 -25.45
C GLU A 56 -0.44 2.53 -24.24
N GLY A 57 -0.19 3.62 -23.51
CA GLY A 57 0.70 3.68 -22.35
C GLY A 57 2.19 3.77 -22.70
N ASP A 58 2.53 4.00 -23.97
CA ASP A 58 3.89 4.08 -24.50
C ASP A 58 4.50 5.49 -24.43
N LYS A 59 3.67 6.53 -24.49
CA LYS A 59 4.07 7.94 -24.42
C LYS A 59 3.57 8.57 -23.13
N ARG A 60 4.46 9.30 -22.45
CA ARG A 60 4.10 10.16 -21.30
C ARG A 60 3.80 11.57 -21.78
N TYR A 61 2.79 12.18 -21.16
CA TYR A 61 2.47 13.60 -21.35
C TYR A 61 3.02 14.39 -20.16
N TYR A 62 3.56 15.56 -20.47
CA TYR A 62 4.13 16.49 -19.50
C TYR A 62 3.49 17.86 -19.68
N GLU A 63 3.66 18.74 -18.70
CA GLU A 63 3.21 20.12 -18.80
C GLU A 63 3.69 20.77 -20.11
N GLY A 64 2.75 21.28 -20.91
CA GLY A 64 2.99 21.81 -22.26
C GLY A 64 2.57 20.88 -23.41
N ASP A 65 2.35 19.58 -23.18
CA ASP A 65 1.72 18.70 -24.17
C ASP A 65 0.21 19.01 -24.25
N PRO A 66 -0.40 19.16 -25.44
CA PRO A 66 -1.83 19.43 -25.58
C PRO A 66 -2.73 18.36 -24.94
N LEU A 67 -2.24 17.13 -24.78
CA LEU A 67 -2.97 16.02 -24.17
C LEU A 67 -2.67 15.86 -22.67
N TYR A 68 -1.77 16.66 -22.10
CA TYR A 68 -1.48 16.62 -20.67
C TYR A 68 -2.69 17.05 -19.86
N ARG A 69 -3.22 16.12 -19.05
CA ARG A 69 -4.40 16.33 -18.20
C ARG A 69 -5.65 16.72 -18.99
N ASP A 70 -5.72 16.31 -20.26
CA ASP A 70 -6.90 16.54 -21.09
C ASP A 70 -8.16 15.93 -20.46
N ARG A 71 -9.23 16.72 -20.40
CA ARG A 71 -10.45 16.36 -19.67
C ARG A 71 -11.20 15.20 -20.31
N GLU A 72 -11.27 15.16 -21.65
CA GLU A 72 -11.99 14.11 -22.36
C GLU A 72 -11.26 12.77 -22.22
N LEU A 73 -9.94 12.77 -22.45
CA LEU A 73 -9.07 11.62 -22.26
C LEU A 73 -9.13 11.10 -20.82
N ARG A 74 -9.09 12.02 -19.84
CA ARG A 74 -9.17 11.68 -18.42
C ARG A 74 -10.49 11.00 -18.06
N GLY A 75 -11.61 11.46 -18.60
CA GLY A 75 -12.90 10.80 -18.41
C GLY A 75 -12.93 9.38 -18.96
N LYS A 76 -12.33 9.16 -20.14
CA LYS A 76 -12.18 7.81 -20.73
C LYS A 76 -11.33 6.91 -19.86
N PHE A 77 -10.19 7.40 -19.37
CA PHE A 77 -9.32 6.62 -18.48
C PHE A 77 -9.99 6.27 -17.17
N ILE A 78 -10.58 7.23 -16.46
CA ILE A 78 -11.18 6.95 -15.15
C ILE A 78 -12.31 5.92 -15.27
N SER A 79 -13.09 5.95 -16.36
CA SER A 79 -14.14 4.96 -16.61
C SER A 79 -13.62 3.52 -16.69
N ILE A 80 -12.41 3.30 -17.21
CA ILE A 80 -11.77 1.97 -17.27
C ILE A 80 -10.97 1.62 -16.01
N LEU A 81 -10.65 2.61 -15.15
CA LEU A 81 -9.93 2.41 -13.90
C LEU A 81 -10.83 1.87 -12.77
N PHE A 82 -12.15 1.87 -12.93
CA PHE A 82 -13.05 1.15 -12.02
C PHE A 82 -13.03 -0.34 -12.30
N ASP A 83 -13.13 -1.14 -11.25
CA ASP A 83 -13.60 -2.50 -11.41
C ASP A 83 -15.07 -2.45 -11.90
N ASN A 84 -15.28 -2.89 -13.14
CA ASN A 84 -16.56 -2.85 -13.81
C ASN A 84 -17.23 -4.22 -13.90
N GLU A 85 -16.60 -5.27 -13.36
CA GLU A 85 -17.16 -6.62 -13.36
C GLU A 85 -17.65 -7.05 -11.98
N THR A 86 -16.93 -6.70 -10.92
CA THR A 86 -17.20 -7.21 -9.55
C THR A 86 -17.47 -6.13 -8.52
N SER A 87 -17.21 -4.86 -8.82
CA SER A 87 -17.39 -3.77 -7.87
C SER A 87 -18.86 -3.56 -7.53
N SER A 88 -19.13 -3.32 -6.25
CA SER A 88 -20.45 -2.93 -5.74
C SER A 88 -20.74 -1.44 -5.88
N VAL A 89 -19.79 -0.65 -6.42
CA VAL A 89 -19.96 0.80 -6.59
C VAL A 89 -21.03 1.07 -7.66
N ASP A 90 -22.11 1.71 -7.25
CA ASP A 90 -23.24 2.02 -8.13
C ASP A 90 -22.89 3.13 -9.17
N SER A 91 -23.62 3.12 -10.28
CA SER A 91 -23.39 4.01 -11.41
C SER A 91 -23.58 5.49 -11.07
N GLU A 92 -24.46 5.83 -10.13
CA GLU A 92 -24.72 7.22 -9.75
C GLU A 92 -23.54 7.75 -8.92
N THR A 93 -23.02 6.95 -7.97
CA THR A 93 -21.80 7.28 -7.23
C THR A 93 -20.59 7.47 -8.16
N LYS A 94 -20.39 6.57 -9.15
CA LYS A 94 -19.32 6.73 -10.16
C LYS A 94 -19.47 8.05 -10.94
N LYS A 95 -20.71 8.38 -11.34
CA LYS A 95 -21.01 9.62 -12.08
C LYS A 95 -20.75 10.87 -11.24
N GLN A 96 -21.15 10.87 -9.97
CA GLN A 96 -20.87 11.98 -9.04
C GLN A 96 -19.37 12.18 -8.86
N PHE A 97 -18.62 11.11 -8.64
CA PHE A 97 -17.17 11.16 -8.55
C PHE A 97 -16.52 11.73 -9.81
N LEU A 98 -16.90 11.22 -10.99
CA LEU A 98 -16.42 11.72 -12.28
C LEU A 98 -16.72 13.20 -12.48
N ASN A 99 -17.93 13.66 -12.17
CA ASN A 99 -18.31 15.06 -12.30
C ASN A 99 -17.48 15.97 -11.39
N GLU A 100 -17.19 15.54 -10.16
CA GLU A 100 -16.41 16.33 -9.21
C GLU A 100 -14.92 16.41 -9.60
N ILE A 101 -14.31 15.30 -10.01
CA ILE A 101 -12.88 15.29 -10.36
C ILE A 101 -12.60 15.92 -11.73
N LEU A 102 -13.56 15.89 -12.66
CA LEU A 102 -13.49 16.50 -14.00
C LEU A 102 -14.17 17.88 -14.08
N SER A 103 -14.42 18.52 -12.93
CA SER A 103 -14.98 19.87 -12.87
C SER A 103 -14.10 20.86 -13.64
N GLU A 104 -14.71 21.71 -14.47
CA GLU A 104 -13.98 22.74 -15.24
C GLU A 104 -13.34 23.79 -14.32
N ASN A 105 -14.04 24.16 -13.25
CA ASN A 105 -13.59 25.21 -12.34
C ASN A 105 -12.59 24.69 -11.30
N TYR A 106 -12.71 23.41 -10.92
CA TYR A 106 -11.90 22.83 -9.85
C TYR A 106 -11.60 21.34 -10.13
N PRO A 107 -10.77 21.03 -11.13
CA PRO A 107 -10.37 19.65 -11.40
C PRO A 107 -9.45 19.15 -10.28
N GLN A 108 -9.64 17.90 -9.89
CA GLN A 108 -8.86 17.28 -8.79
C GLN A 108 -7.97 16.17 -9.33
N TYR A 109 -6.72 16.07 -8.86
CA TYR A 109 -5.73 15.10 -9.34
C TYR A 109 -5.11 14.33 -8.18
N ILE A 110 -4.57 13.14 -8.45
CA ILE A 110 -3.80 12.39 -7.45
C ILE A 110 -2.30 12.57 -7.71
N HIS A 111 -1.50 12.52 -6.64
CA HIS A 111 -0.07 12.75 -6.69
C HIS A 111 0.67 11.66 -5.94
N PHE A 112 1.56 10.95 -6.66
CA PHE A 112 2.32 9.83 -6.10
C PHE A 112 3.17 10.22 -4.88
N HIS A 113 3.79 11.40 -4.93
CA HIS A 113 4.71 11.88 -3.90
C HIS A 113 4.06 12.73 -2.80
N ARG A 114 2.71 12.82 -2.76
CA ARG A 114 1.99 13.53 -1.70
C ARG A 114 1.40 12.55 -0.70
N GLU A 115 1.09 13.06 0.49
CA GLU A 115 0.39 12.33 1.55
C GLU A 115 -1.04 11.97 1.14
N ASP A 116 -1.83 11.44 2.09
CA ASP A 116 -3.22 11.03 1.89
C ASP A 116 -3.41 9.86 0.91
N TRP A 117 -2.38 9.04 0.75
CA TRP A 117 -2.52 7.67 0.27
C TRP A 117 -1.47 6.76 0.93
N PHE A 118 -1.81 5.49 1.12
CA PHE A 118 -0.94 4.51 1.77
C PHE A 118 -1.26 3.09 1.32
N ALA A 119 -0.32 2.17 1.53
CA ALA A 119 -0.48 0.75 1.24
C ALA A 119 -0.94 -0.01 2.49
N GLU A 120 -1.81 -0.98 2.31
CA GLU A 120 -2.11 -2.04 3.27
C GLU A 120 -1.59 -3.36 2.70
N VAL A 121 -0.70 -4.01 3.44
CA VAL A 121 -0.06 -5.26 3.05
C VAL A 121 -0.43 -6.34 4.06
N SER A 122 -1.21 -7.32 3.62
CA SER A 122 -1.48 -8.53 4.38
C SER A 122 -0.34 -9.52 4.14
N ALA A 123 0.29 -10.00 5.21
CA ALA A 123 1.43 -10.91 5.14
C ALA A 123 1.37 -11.99 6.23
N ILE A 124 1.97 -13.14 5.94
CA ILE A 124 2.07 -14.25 6.88
C ILE A 124 3.45 -14.20 7.55
N PHE A 125 3.42 -14.36 8.87
CA PHE A 125 4.62 -14.50 9.70
C PHE A 125 4.53 -15.78 10.54
N THR A 126 5.67 -16.40 10.82
CA THR A 126 5.77 -17.35 11.92
C THR A 126 5.97 -16.58 13.23
N TYR A 127 5.02 -16.63 14.15
CA TYR A 127 5.17 -16.09 15.52
C TYR A 127 5.11 -17.21 16.55
N LYS A 128 6.18 -17.37 17.34
CA LYS A 128 6.30 -18.42 18.38
C LYS A 128 5.94 -19.83 17.87
N GLY A 129 6.31 -20.13 16.63
CA GLY A 129 6.09 -21.42 15.97
C GLY A 129 4.72 -21.61 15.30
N LYS A 130 3.85 -20.59 15.30
CA LYS A 130 2.55 -20.61 14.60
C LYS A 130 2.55 -19.63 13.43
N ARG A 131 1.85 -19.97 12.36
CA ARG A 131 1.59 -19.04 11.24
C ARG A 131 0.48 -18.09 11.67
N GLU A 132 0.75 -16.80 11.55
CA GLU A 132 -0.18 -15.74 11.92
C GLU A 132 -0.20 -14.67 10.82
N ASP A 133 -1.36 -14.07 10.61
CA ASP A 133 -1.52 -12.94 9.69
C ASP A 133 -1.13 -11.63 10.37
N VAL A 134 -0.34 -10.83 9.68
CA VAL A 134 0.09 -9.48 10.08
C VAL A 134 -0.30 -8.52 8.96
N THR A 135 -0.96 -7.44 9.33
CA THR A 135 -1.23 -6.34 8.40
C THR A 135 -0.24 -5.21 8.64
N LEU A 136 0.52 -4.86 7.61
CA LEU A 136 1.47 -3.75 7.61
C LEU A 136 0.86 -2.59 6.83
N PHE A 137 0.87 -1.40 7.41
CA PHE A 137 0.52 -0.16 6.70
C PHE A 137 1.79 0.59 6.35
N LEU A 138 1.96 0.90 5.08
CA LEU A 138 3.14 1.60 4.58
C LEU A 138 2.76 2.94 3.95
N LYS A 139 3.59 3.94 4.14
CA LYS A 139 3.47 5.25 3.49
C LYS A 139 4.76 5.60 2.76
N ILE A 140 4.65 6.51 1.80
CA ILE A 140 5.82 7.09 1.16
C ILE A 140 6.33 8.28 1.98
N GLN A 141 7.65 8.41 2.11
CA GLN A 141 8.29 9.61 2.64
C GLN A 141 9.48 10.04 1.76
N PRO A 142 9.84 11.34 1.74
CA PRO A 142 11.08 11.80 1.13
C PRO A 142 12.30 11.20 1.84
N GLU A 143 13.29 10.73 1.08
CA GLU A 143 14.57 10.27 1.60
C GLU A 143 15.69 10.62 0.61
N GLY A 144 16.67 11.41 1.06
CA GLY A 144 17.73 11.95 0.21
C GLY A 144 17.17 12.75 -0.99
N LEU A 145 17.49 12.28 -2.21
CA LEU A 145 17.00 12.87 -3.47
C LEU A 145 15.75 12.17 -4.03
N GLY A 146 15.19 11.21 -3.29
CA GLY A 146 14.09 10.38 -3.75
C GLY A 146 13.05 10.15 -2.66
N TYR A 147 12.41 8.99 -2.74
CA TYR A 147 11.32 8.59 -1.87
C TYR A 147 11.46 7.11 -1.53
N GLU A 148 11.01 6.75 -0.34
CA GLU A 148 11.00 5.37 0.13
C GLU A 148 9.64 5.00 0.74
N TRP A 149 9.35 3.70 0.77
CA TRP A 149 8.24 3.15 1.54
C TRP A 149 8.71 2.85 2.97
N VAL A 150 7.96 3.35 3.95
CA VAL A 150 8.19 3.06 5.37
C VAL A 150 6.97 2.42 5.99
N ILE A 151 7.21 1.49 6.92
CA ILE A 151 6.13 0.91 7.74
C ILE A 151 5.69 1.96 8.75
N ASP A 152 4.45 2.42 8.62
CA ASP A 152 3.84 3.41 9.51
C ASP A 152 3.14 2.74 10.70
N LYS A 153 2.41 1.64 10.44
CA LYS A 153 1.64 0.91 11.46
C LYS A 153 1.68 -0.59 11.21
N VAL A 154 1.48 -1.34 12.29
CA VAL A 154 1.32 -2.79 12.28
C VAL A 154 0.05 -3.14 13.03
N VAL A 155 -0.78 -3.96 12.42
CA VAL A 155 -1.91 -4.62 13.07
C VAL A 155 -1.59 -6.10 13.14
N PHE A 156 -1.57 -6.61 14.37
CA PHE A 156 -1.27 -8.00 14.65
C PHE A 156 -2.17 -8.47 15.79
N GLU A 157 -3.06 -9.41 15.49
CA GLU A 157 -4.10 -9.84 16.42
C GLU A 157 -3.56 -10.28 17.79
N PRO A 158 -2.46 -11.06 17.87
CA PRO A 158 -1.87 -11.43 19.16
C PRO A 158 -1.42 -10.25 20.02
N PHE A 159 -1.27 -9.02 19.49
CA PHE A 159 -0.91 -7.84 20.28
C PHE A 159 -2.11 -7.05 20.81
N LYS A 160 -3.31 -7.20 20.22
CA LYS A 160 -4.50 -6.44 20.63
C LYS A 160 -4.87 -6.72 22.10
N ASP A 161 -4.72 -7.97 22.51
CA ASP A 161 -5.19 -8.44 23.80
C ASP A 161 -4.13 -8.41 24.92
N ILE A 162 -2.88 -8.07 24.61
CA ILE A 162 -1.76 -8.10 25.58
C ILE A 162 -1.82 -6.93 26.57
N PHE A 163 -2.42 -5.80 26.20
CA PHE A 163 -2.45 -4.58 27.02
C PHE A 163 -3.88 -4.19 27.42
N LYS A 164 -4.68 -5.16 27.90
CA LYS A 164 -6.07 -4.95 28.33
C LYS A 164 -6.13 -4.39 29.75
N LYS A 165 -6.21 -3.06 29.85
CA LYS A 165 -6.28 -2.37 31.13
C LYS A 165 -7.54 -2.74 31.93
N PRO A 166 -7.41 -3.23 33.18
CA PRO A 166 -8.55 -3.50 34.03
C PRO A 166 -9.21 -2.19 34.51
N GLU A 167 -10.53 -2.25 34.70
CA GLU A 167 -11.36 -1.14 35.19
C GLU A 167 -12.06 -1.47 36.52
N GLY A 168 -12.51 -0.43 37.22
CA GLY A 168 -13.22 -0.57 38.49
C GLY A 168 -12.38 -1.22 39.60
N ASP A 169 -13.02 -2.05 40.43
CA ASP A 169 -12.42 -2.68 41.60
C ASP A 169 -11.29 -3.67 41.25
N SER A 170 -11.25 -4.14 40.00
CA SER A 170 -10.20 -5.04 39.50
C SER A 170 -8.88 -4.32 39.18
N LYS A 171 -8.89 -2.99 39.13
CA LYS A 171 -7.73 -2.19 38.75
C LYS A 171 -6.76 -2.01 39.93
N GLY A 172 -5.56 -2.57 39.79
CA GLY A 172 -4.44 -2.26 40.68
C GLY A 172 -4.03 -0.78 40.61
N PHE A 173 -3.62 -0.21 41.74
CA PHE A 173 -3.08 1.15 41.81
C PHE A 173 -1.96 1.27 42.84
N LEU A 174 -1.07 2.24 42.64
CA LEU A 174 -0.09 2.66 43.64
C LEU A 174 -0.71 3.79 44.47
N HIS A 175 -0.62 3.70 45.79
CA HIS A 175 -1.09 4.76 46.67
C HIS A 175 -0.27 6.04 46.44
N PRO A 176 -0.86 7.25 46.50
CA PRO A 176 -0.11 8.50 46.28
C PRO A 176 1.10 8.68 47.20
N LEU A 177 1.02 8.15 48.43
CA LEU A 177 2.12 8.16 49.42
C LEU A 177 3.08 6.96 49.31
N SER A 178 2.98 6.11 48.28
CA SER A 178 3.89 4.95 48.12
C SER A 178 5.36 5.34 47.98
N HIS A 179 5.67 6.59 47.62
CA HIS A 179 7.04 7.11 47.56
C HIS A 179 7.73 7.14 48.93
N GLU A 180 6.99 7.31 50.02
CA GLU A 180 7.52 7.30 51.41
C GLU A 180 8.10 5.93 51.80
N LEU A 181 7.64 4.87 51.14
CA LEU A 181 8.12 3.50 51.31
C LEU A 181 8.96 3.03 50.12
N GLY A 182 9.50 3.97 49.32
CA GLY A 182 10.31 3.65 48.14
C GLY A 182 9.59 2.78 47.10
N PHE A 183 8.25 2.89 47.02
CA PHE A 183 7.41 2.10 46.11
C PHE A 183 7.55 0.58 46.24
N MET A 184 7.76 0.06 47.45
CA MET A 184 7.86 -1.40 47.71
C MET A 184 6.69 -2.23 47.12
N ASN A 185 5.51 -1.62 46.98
CA ASN A 185 4.33 -2.23 46.37
C ASN A 185 4.43 -2.47 44.85
N LEU A 186 5.48 -1.99 44.16
CA LEU A 186 5.77 -2.35 42.77
C LEU A 186 5.98 -3.86 42.59
N ARG A 187 6.38 -4.57 43.64
CA ARG A 187 6.41 -6.04 43.63
C ARG A 187 5.05 -6.61 43.22
N LYS A 188 3.97 -6.12 43.83
CA LYS A 188 2.61 -6.54 43.49
C LYS A 188 2.23 -6.18 42.06
N ALA A 189 2.74 -5.06 41.55
CA ALA A 189 2.47 -4.60 40.19
C ALA A 189 3.13 -5.45 39.10
N PHE A 190 4.34 -5.97 39.35
CA PHE A 190 5.16 -6.62 38.32
C PHE A 190 5.42 -8.11 38.53
N GLN A 191 5.20 -8.64 39.73
CA GLN A 191 5.40 -10.06 40.05
C GLN A 191 4.09 -10.78 40.36
N ASP A 192 3.15 -10.09 41.03
CA ASP A 192 1.92 -10.72 41.56
C ASP A 192 0.66 -10.36 40.73
N SER A 193 0.83 -9.72 39.57
CA SER A 193 -0.25 -9.25 38.71
C SER A 193 0.02 -9.61 37.24
N ASP A 194 -1.01 -10.12 36.57
CA ASP A 194 -1.01 -10.38 35.13
C ASP A 194 -1.39 -9.15 34.29
N THR A 195 -1.62 -7.99 34.93
CA THR A 195 -2.03 -6.73 34.27
C THR A 195 -1.13 -5.56 34.67
N PRO A 196 0.19 -5.62 34.38
CA PRO A 196 1.12 -4.53 34.70
C PRO A 196 0.71 -3.19 34.07
N GLU A 197 -0.04 -3.21 32.96
CA GLU A 197 -0.61 -2.05 32.30
C GLU A 197 -1.65 -1.29 33.14
N ALA A 198 -2.19 -1.88 34.22
CA ALA A 198 -3.09 -1.20 35.16
C ALA A 198 -2.44 0.06 35.78
N TYR A 199 -1.11 0.03 35.92
CA TYR A 199 -0.29 1.06 36.57
C TYR A 199 0.22 2.15 35.60
N THR A 200 -0.23 2.13 34.34
CA THR A 200 0.04 3.18 33.35
C THR A 200 -0.95 4.35 33.46
N PRO A 201 -0.70 5.51 32.82
CA PRO A 201 -1.71 6.56 32.64
C PRO A 201 -2.97 6.04 31.94
N LYS A 202 -4.12 6.70 32.12
CA LYS A 202 -5.38 6.27 31.49
C LYS A 202 -5.29 6.30 29.96
N GLU A 203 -4.51 7.24 29.44
CA GLU A 203 -4.30 7.54 28.03
C GLU A 203 -3.18 6.67 27.41
N TYR A 204 -2.61 5.73 28.17
CA TYR A 204 -1.57 4.84 27.65
C TYR A 204 -2.10 4.01 26.47
N SER A 205 -1.35 4.01 25.38
CA SER A 205 -1.58 3.19 24.20
C SER A 205 -0.24 2.58 23.77
N PRO A 206 -0.16 1.26 23.58
CA PRO A 206 1.07 0.62 23.12
C PRO A 206 1.36 1.02 21.67
N ASP A 207 2.62 1.25 21.35
CA ASP A 207 3.08 1.33 19.96
C ASP A 207 3.37 -0.08 19.44
N TYR A 208 2.42 -0.62 18.66
CA TYR A 208 2.55 -1.97 18.10
C TYR A 208 3.67 -2.10 17.07
N LEU A 209 4.10 -1.02 16.42
CA LEU A 209 5.25 -1.07 15.53
C LEU A 209 6.53 -1.33 16.34
N THR A 210 6.72 -0.62 17.46
CA THR A 210 7.84 -0.90 18.38
C THR A 210 7.81 -2.35 18.88
N LEU A 211 6.64 -2.86 19.29
CA LEU A 211 6.50 -4.24 19.78
C LEU A 211 6.83 -5.27 18.68
N PHE A 212 6.33 -5.03 17.46
CA PHE A 212 6.61 -5.86 16.30
C PHE A 212 8.11 -5.91 15.98
N LEU A 213 8.77 -4.75 15.94
CA LEU A 213 10.21 -4.66 15.71
C LEU A 213 11.02 -5.33 16.83
N TYR A 214 10.56 -5.23 18.08
CA TYR A 214 11.18 -5.93 19.21
C TYR A 214 11.12 -7.45 19.02
N GLU A 215 9.94 -8.01 18.74
CA GLU A 215 9.78 -9.45 18.50
C GLU A 215 10.60 -9.90 17.28
N MET A 216 10.64 -9.10 16.20
CA MET A 216 11.45 -9.39 15.00
C MET A 216 12.93 -9.48 15.37
N LYS A 217 13.45 -8.52 16.15
CA LYS A 217 14.85 -8.51 16.63
C LYS A 217 15.16 -9.66 17.58
N LYS A 218 14.19 -10.11 18.37
CA LYS A 218 14.31 -11.28 19.25
C LYS A 218 14.21 -12.61 18.47
N GLY A 219 13.79 -12.57 17.20
CA GLY A 219 13.63 -13.75 16.36
C GLY A 219 12.39 -14.59 16.69
N SER A 220 11.47 -14.05 17.49
CA SER A 220 10.21 -14.69 17.89
C SER A 220 9.12 -14.54 16.84
N ILE A 221 9.21 -13.55 15.96
CA ILE A 221 8.40 -13.40 14.76
C ILE A 221 9.31 -13.38 13.52
N LYS A 222 8.90 -14.05 12.44
CA LYS A 222 9.68 -14.19 11.20
C LYS A 222 8.77 -14.09 9.98
N PHE A 223 9.18 -13.28 9.00
CA PHE A 223 8.45 -13.12 7.74
C PHE A 223 8.42 -14.43 6.95
N GLU A 224 7.26 -14.78 6.40
CA GLU A 224 7.12 -15.90 5.46
C GLU A 224 6.80 -15.42 4.05
N THR A 225 5.66 -14.75 3.85
CA THR A 225 5.18 -14.34 2.52
C THR A 225 4.17 -13.20 2.61
N ILE A 226 3.93 -12.52 1.48
CA ILE A 226 2.82 -11.58 1.31
C ILE A 226 1.61 -12.35 0.79
N ASN A 227 0.42 -12.04 1.32
CA ASN A 227 -0.87 -12.55 0.86
C ASN A 227 -1.49 -11.60 -0.16
N ASP A 228 -1.62 -10.32 0.20
CA ASP A 228 -2.32 -9.33 -0.60
C ASP A 228 -1.78 -7.92 -0.35
N VAL A 229 -1.97 -7.04 -1.34
CA VAL A 229 -1.64 -5.63 -1.28
C VAL A 229 -2.78 -4.81 -1.87
N LYS A 230 -3.22 -3.80 -1.12
CA LYS A 230 -4.16 -2.78 -1.61
C LYS A 230 -3.69 -1.40 -1.19
N PHE A 231 -4.25 -0.37 -1.82
CA PHE A 231 -3.94 1.01 -1.50
C PHE A 231 -5.20 1.80 -1.17
N HIS A 232 -5.07 2.72 -0.24
CA HIS A 232 -6.13 3.60 0.24
C HIS A 232 -5.84 5.01 -0.20
N PHE A 233 -6.82 5.70 -0.79
CA PHE A 233 -6.69 7.06 -1.30
C PHE A 233 -7.69 8.00 -0.64
N PHE A 234 -7.17 9.12 -0.14
CA PHE A 234 -7.90 10.24 0.45
C PHE A 234 -7.54 11.60 -0.20
N GLN A 235 -6.80 11.58 -1.32
CA GLN A 235 -6.32 12.79 -2.00
C GLN A 235 -7.41 13.56 -2.76
N ILE A 236 -8.56 12.95 -3.02
CA ILE A 236 -9.69 13.61 -3.67
C ILE A 236 -10.64 14.12 -2.59
N ASN A 237 -10.95 15.41 -2.63
CA ASN A 237 -11.81 16.08 -1.66
C ASN A 237 -13.16 15.36 -1.57
N ASN A 238 -13.59 15.05 -0.35
CA ASN A 238 -14.84 14.35 -0.07
C ASN A 238 -14.94 12.92 -0.64
N TRP A 239 -13.82 12.29 -1.02
CA TRP A 239 -13.84 10.93 -1.54
C TRP A 239 -12.74 10.06 -0.93
N TYR A 240 -13.10 8.81 -0.71
CA TYR A 240 -12.20 7.71 -0.39
C TYR A 240 -12.35 6.63 -1.45
N PHE A 241 -11.24 6.06 -1.91
CA PHE A 241 -11.30 4.88 -2.75
C PHE A 241 -10.19 3.88 -2.43
N GLU A 242 -10.48 2.61 -2.72
CA GLU A 242 -9.54 1.51 -2.59
C GLU A 242 -9.07 1.07 -3.96
N LEU A 243 -7.76 0.87 -4.09
CA LEU A 243 -7.12 0.32 -5.27
C LEU A 243 -6.68 -1.11 -4.97
N ASN A 244 -7.26 -2.07 -5.70
CA ASN A 244 -6.97 -3.49 -5.55
C ASN A 244 -6.40 -4.07 -6.84
N GLN A 245 -5.67 -5.17 -6.74
CA GLN A 245 -5.14 -5.88 -7.90
C GLN A 245 -6.11 -6.99 -8.34
N PHE A 246 -6.67 -6.86 -9.54
CA PHE A 246 -7.56 -7.85 -10.14
C PHE A 246 -6.84 -8.62 -11.24
N ASN A 247 -6.53 -9.90 -10.98
CA ASN A 247 -5.88 -10.78 -11.94
C ASN A 247 -6.93 -11.67 -12.64
N ARG A 248 -7.45 -11.21 -13.78
CA ARG A 248 -8.47 -11.93 -14.56
C ARG A 248 -8.30 -11.74 -16.06
N PRO A 249 -8.83 -12.64 -16.91
CA PRO A 249 -8.85 -12.43 -18.36
C PRO A 249 -9.71 -11.21 -18.72
N GLY A 250 -9.33 -10.45 -19.74
CA GLY A 250 -10.12 -9.33 -20.27
C GLY A 250 -9.36 -8.01 -20.30
N PHE A 251 -10.10 -6.93 -20.53
CA PHE A 251 -9.56 -5.56 -20.62
C PHE A 251 -9.58 -4.84 -19.25
N ASN A 252 -10.50 -5.22 -18.36
CA ASN A 252 -10.64 -4.64 -17.01
C ASN A 252 -9.88 -5.50 -15.98
N THR A 253 -8.55 -5.39 -16.00
CA THR A 253 -7.61 -6.15 -15.13
C THR A 253 -6.41 -5.28 -14.73
N GLY A 254 -5.74 -5.65 -13.64
CA GLY A 254 -4.65 -4.90 -13.03
C GLY A 254 -5.11 -4.13 -11.80
N TRP A 255 -4.50 -2.97 -11.55
CA TRP A 255 -4.85 -2.08 -10.45
C TRP A 255 -6.09 -1.25 -10.80
N LEU A 256 -7.20 -1.54 -10.11
CA LEU A 256 -8.51 -0.91 -10.35
C LEU A 256 -9.13 -0.44 -9.04
N ILE A 257 -9.96 0.60 -9.14
CA ILE A 257 -10.79 1.10 -8.05
C ILE A 257 -11.82 0.02 -7.73
N GLY A 258 -11.62 -0.69 -6.62
CA GLY A 258 -12.50 -1.75 -6.15
C GLY A 258 -13.67 -1.21 -5.32
N ASN A 259 -13.39 -0.17 -4.53
CA ASN A 259 -14.35 0.47 -3.64
C ASN A 259 -14.27 2.00 -3.74
N LEU A 260 -15.39 2.69 -3.57
CA LEU A 260 -15.51 4.15 -3.64
C LEU A 260 -16.57 4.63 -2.65
N VAL A 261 -16.21 5.57 -1.79
CA VAL A 261 -17.08 6.13 -0.75
C VAL A 261 -17.00 7.64 -0.78
N ARG A 262 -18.16 8.30 -0.76
CA ARG A 262 -18.25 9.75 -0.57
C ARG A 262 -18.15 10.08 0.92
N LEU A 263 -17.23 10.97 1.27
CA LEU A 263 -16.93 11.39 2.62
C LEU A 263 -17.71 12.66 3.00
N LYS A 264 -18.28 12.64 4.20
CA LYS A 264 -18.79 13.80 4.93
C LYS A 264 -17.72 14.28 5.94
N PRO A 265 -17.86 15.49 6.50
CA PRO A 265 -16.97 15.95 7.57
C PRO A 265 -16.91 14.94 8.73
N GLY A 266 -15.71 14.49 9.11
CA GLY A 266 -15.48 13.49 10.16
C GLY A 266 -15.45 12.02 9.70
N ASP A 267 -15.81 11.74 8.43
CA ASP A 267 -15.79 10.36 7.90
C ASP A 267 -14.37 9.84 7.71
N LYS A 268 -13.42 10.71 7.33
CA LYS A 268 -12.01 10.34 7.09
C LYS A 268 -11.40 9.66 8.33
N GLU A 269 -11.55 10.27 9.51
CA GLU A 269 -11.03 9.74 10.77
C GLU A 269 -11.72 8.43 11.17
N SER A 270 -13.00 8.29 10.84
CA SER A 270 -13.78 7.09 11.13
C SER A 270 -13.38 5.92 10.24
N ILE A 271 -13.14 6.17 8.95
CA ILE A 271 -12.63 5.19 7.99
C ILE A 271 -11.19 4.81 8.32
N LEU A 272 -10.32 5.78 8.62
CA LEU A 272 -8.94 5.47 9.02
C LEU A 272 -8.90 4.62 10.29
N ARG A 273 -9.77 4.90 11.27
CA ARG A 273 -9.94 4.02 12.44
C ARG A 273 -10.39 2.64 12.02
N TYR A 274 -11.39 2.50 11.17
CA TYR A 274 -11.85 1.19 10.69
C TYR A 274 -10.78 0.40 9.92
N ILE A 275 -9.98 1.06 9.08
CA ILE A 275 -8.88 0.44 8.34
C ILE A 275 -7.79 -0.05 9.31
N TYR A 276 -7.38 0.79 10.26
CA TYR A 276 -6.34 0.44 11.23
C TYR A 276 -6.83 -0.46 12.38
N ASP A 277 -8.15 -0.56 12.59
CA ASP A 277 -8.82 -1.31 13.64
C ASP A 277 -9.84 -2.28 13.02
N GLN A 278 -9.36 -3.12 12.10
CA GLN A 278 -10.10 -4.29 11.65
C GLN A 278 -10.34 -5.19 12.87
N LYS A 279 -11.49 -5.00 13.53
CA LYS A 279 -12.01 -5.84 14.62
C LYS A 279 -12.28 -7.26 14.14
#